data_AF-A0A9P0B4V6-F1
#
_entry.id   AF-A0A9P0B4V6-F1
#
_cell.length_a   1.000
_cell.length_b   1.000
_cell.length_c   1.000
_cell.angle_alpha   90.00
_cell.angle_beta   90.00
_cell.angle_gamma   90.00
#
_symmetry.space_group_name_H-M   'P 1'
#
loop_
_entity.id
_entity.type
_entity.pdbx_description
1 polymer ?
#
loop_
_entity_poly.entity_id
_entity_poly.type
_entity_poly.pdbx_seq_one_letter_code
_entity_poly.pdbx_strand_id
1 'polypeptide(L)'
;MSSESNVDEQSSTSVLNEQPSNKENNHKKSACFFCDHVEKKVGNRRIYVTFSKSEATINAIKLAAETLNDSQVLSKLVDHQTVAYHSNCLASYQLSLKRGNEERSEPGYWHINRQMHQSAFKTISEIITTEIIEKNRVMYLADLFSQYKALLLEFGGNQVCAEDFQDYRADKLESKIINAFGDHIIVEPSMGTHRKKIVYQHDIDPSRLAGKIAEVSQRNLLSKGRVKPSKHLALGLTIKSMTNSRNVLTILNRYGHTIGYNVAEELETEMTYTAQKENNVVPSGINRVNGLSTHVAFDNFDRFVDTATGKDTLHDTVGIIYQFDRKNHEKPNNNDMKTLNSLTSQLNKVKNESNPPVRKRRRFEGIPQEIRPYYRKPITSMTFLSIDSITETIDAYQSAKLIAMDKDFLWSMSLSRIKSVPMWLGYNCKISLDHSKTQTVEYLPPINASPTSLAVVHETLNIAKEIAQNCDQQQIIATYDLAIAKLAMQIQHNEKPEFDNVFVNLGAFHMQMAYFKAVGKYIDSSGLFEILVEAEALAGGSMNSFLDSKSM
;
A
#
# COMPACT_ATOMS: atom_id res chain seq x y z
N MET A 1 34.83 -11.56 -65.63
CA MET A 1 35.76 -12.71 -65.67
C MET A 1 35.91 -13.19 -64.24
N SER A 2 35.55 -14.39 -63.81
CA SER A 2 34.87 -15.56 -64.40
C SER A 2 34.45 -16.41 -63.17
N SER A 3 33.25 -16.99 -63.16
CA SER A 3 33.01 -18.45 -63.19
C SER A 3 33.31 -19.17 -61.86
N GLU A 4 32.29 -19.71 -61.18
CA GLU A 4 31.91 -21.15 -61.20
C GLU A 4 32.75 -21.96 -60.18
N SER A 5 32.36 -23.11 -59.61
CA SER A 5 31.12 -23.83 -59.33
C SER A 5 31.57 -25.17 -58.70
N ASN A 6 30.79 -25.68 -57.74
CA ASN A 6 30.51 -27.10 -57.46
C ASN A 6 31.55 -28.09 -56.90
N VAL A 7 30.94 -29.18 -56.38
CA VAL A 7 31.38 -30.56 -56.09
C VAL A 7 31.68 -30.80 -54.60
N ASP A 8 30.77 -31.36 -53.78
CA ASP A 8 30.15 -32.71 -53.70
C ASP A 8 30.94 -33.72 -52.84
N GLU A 9 30.29 -34.28 -51.81
CA GLU A 9 30.38 -35.67 -51.30
C GLU A 9 29.36 -35.83 -50.14
N GLN A 10 28.17 -36.39 -50.36
CA GLN A 10 27.76 -37.82 -50.39
C GLN A 10 27.83 -38.59 -49.06
N SER A 11 26.66 -38.93 -48.48
CA SER A 11 26.20 -40.33 -48.33
C SER A 11 24.76 -40.38 -47.75
N SER A 12 23.76 -40.83 -48.52
CA SER A 12 23.12 -42.18 -48.53
C SER A 12 22.54 -42.59 -47.17
N THR A 13 21.25 -42.93 -47.02
CA THR A 13 20.54 -44.00 -47.75
C THR A 13 19.01 -43.86 -47.72
N SER A 14 18.43 -44.28 -48.85
CA SER A 14 17.03 -44.58 -49.19
C SER A 14 16.46 -45.79 -48.45
N VAL A 15 15.13 -45.88 -48.24
CA VAL A 15 14.30 -47.09 -48.49
C VAL A 15 12.80 -46.71 -48.63
N LEU A 16 12.30 -46.93 -49.85
CA LEU A 16 11.00 -47.49 -50.29
C LEU A 16 9.67 -46.96 -49.73
N ASN A 17 8.92 -46.31 -50.62
CA ASN A 17 7.50 -45.97 -50.47
C ASN A 17 6.70 -46.93 -51.36
N GLU A 18 6.07 -47.95 -50.77
CA GLU A 18 5.13 -48.85 -51.45
C GLU A 18 3.70 -48.31 -51.33
N GLN A 19 3.08 -48.02 -52.47
CA GLN A 19 1.64 -47.89 -52.60
C GLN A 19 0.98 -49.28 -52.56
N PRO A 20 -0.24 -49.39 -52.02
CA PRO A 20 -1.18 -50.37 -52.52
C PRO A 20 -2.48 -49.72 -53.04
N SER A 21 -2.60 -49.79 -54.36
CA SER A 21 -3.74 -50.37 -55.09
C SER A 21 -5.17 -50.01 -54.68
N ASN A 22 -5.80 -49.25 -55.56
CA ASN A 22 -7.24 -49.24 -55.81
C ASN A 22 -7.80 -50.66 -55.96
N LYS A 23 -8.80 -50.99 -55.14
CA LYS A 23 -9.85 -51.94 -55.51
C LYS A 23 -11.20 -51.26 -55.34
N GLU A 24 -11.79 -50.91 -56.48
CA GLU A 24 -13.22 -50.68 -56.59
C GLU A 24 -13.97 -51.92 -56.09
N ASN A 25 -15.01 -51.72 -55.28
CA ASN A 25 -16.11 -52.65 -55.22
C ASN A 25 -17.41 -51.90 -54.88
N ASN A 26 -18.27 -51.87 -55.89
CA ASN A 26 -19.67 -51.45 -55.88
C ASN A 26 -20.44 -52.02 -54.68
N HIS A 27 -20.87 -51.18 -53.73
CA HIS A 27 -22.09 -51.45 -52.94
C HIS A 27 -22.79 -50.14 -52.55
N LYS A 28 -24.09 -50.10 -52.91
CA LYS A 28 -25.15 -49.10 -52.68
C LYS A 28 -24.89 -48.08 -51.54
N LYS A 29 -25.15 -46.80 -51.84
CA LYS A 29 -25.14 -45.64 -50.91
C LYS A 29 -25.99 -45.90 -49.66
N SER A 30 -25.47 -46.57 -48.65
CA SER A 30 -26.10 -46.63 -47.33
C SER A 30 -25.54 -45.49 -46.47
N ALA A 31 -26.44 -44.77 -45.85
CA ALA A 31 -26.09 -43.70 -44.95
C ALA A 31 -25.68 -44.26 -43.58
N CYS A 32 -24.85 -43.54 -42.84
CA CYS A 32 -24.42 -43.91 -41.50
C CYS A 32 -25.62 -44.05 -40.57
N PHE A 33 -25.71 -45.18 -39.89
CA PHE A 33 -26.79 -45.52 -38.96
C PHE A 33 -27.04 -44.48 -37.86
N PHE A 34 -25.98 -43.77 -37.42
CA PHE A 34 -26.04 -42.79 -36.34
C PHE A 34 -26.27 -41.34 -36.79
N CYS A 35 -25.97 -40.98 -38.03
CA CYS A 35 -26.06 -39.59 -38.51
C CYS A 35 -26.71 -39.43 -39.88
N ASP A 36 -27.21 -40.51 -40.47
CA ASP A 36 -27.90 -40.58 -41.75
C ASP A 36 -27.15 -39.88 -42.91
N HIS A 37 -25.81 -39.80 -42.81
CA HIS A 37 -24.92 -39.28 -43.85
C HIS A 37 -23.96 -40.34 -44.39
N VAL A 38 -23.66 -40.29 -45.70
CA VAL A 38 -22.73 -41.22 -46.36
C VAL A 38 -21.26 -40.84 -46.11
N GLU A 39 -20.96 -39.54 -46.08
CA GLU A 39 -19.63 -39.00 -45.77
C GLU A 39 -19.69 -37.98 -44.61
N LYS A 40 -18.61 -37.89 -43.82
CA LYS A 40 -18.48 -36.92 -42.72
C LYS A 40 -17.11 -36.27 -42.74
N LYS A 41 -17.05 -34.93 -42.63
CA LYS A 41 -15.80 -34.18 -42.52
C LYS A 41 -15.36 -34.12 -41.05
N VAL A 42 -14.15 -34.58 -40.77
CA VAL A 42 -13.53 -34.50 -39.43
C VAL A 42 -12.15 -33.84 -39.59
N GLY A 43 -12.05 -32.58 -39.17
CA GLY A 43 -10.88 -31.74 -39.45
C GLY A 43 -10.68 -31.52 -40.96
N ASN A 44 -9.46 -31.75 -41.45
CA ASN A 44 -9.12 -31.64 -42.88
C ASN A 44 -9.37 -32.94 -43.68
N ARG A 45 -9.90 -34.01 -43.08
CA ARG A 45 -10.13 -35.30 -43.75
C ARG A 45 -11.62 -35.61 -43.88
N ARG A 46 -12.00 -36.30 -44.96
CA ARG A 46 -13.34 -36.87 -45.16
C ARG A 46 -13.30 -38.35 -44.80
N ILE A 47 -14.27 -38.80 -44.01
CA ILE A 47 -14.42 -40.19 -43.57
C ILE A 47 -15.70 -40.75 -44.18
N TYR A 48 -15.63 -41.96 -44.71
CA TYR A 48 -16.76 -42.67 -45.32
C TYR A 48 -17.27 -43.75 -44.37
N VAL A 49 -18.51 -44.21 -44.60
CA VAL A 49 -19.12 -45.28 -43.80
C VAL A 49 -18.33 -46.58 -43.91
N THR A 50 -18.14 -47.23 -42.77
CA THR A 50 -17.61 -48.59 -42.65
C THR A 50 -18.76 -49.55 -42.44
N PHE A 51 -18.71 -50.71 -43.09
CA PHE A 51 -19.69 -51.78 -42.91
C PHE A 51 -19.11 -52.81 -41.96
N SER A 52 -19.70 -52.98 -40.78
CA SER A 52 -19.37 -54.13 -39.94
C SER A 52 -20.28 -55.30 -40.30
N LYS A 53 -19.64 -56.44 -40.59
CA LYS A 53 -20.29 -57.77 -40.67
C LYS A 53 -20.09 -58.57 -39.37
N SER A 54 -19.46 -57.96 -38.36
CA SER A 54 -19.17 -58.65 -37.10
C SER A 54 -20.38 -58.61 -36.18
N GLU A 55 -20.92 -59.79 -35.89
CA GLU A 55 -22.04 -60.00 -34.97
C GLU A 55 -21.74 -59.44 -33.56
N ALA A 56 -20.47 -59.48 -33.14
CA ALA A 56 -20.02 -58.89 -31.87
C ALA A 56 -20.19 -57.36 -31.82
N THR A 57 -19.95 -56.66 -32.94
CA THR A 57 -20.13 -55.20 -33.00
C THR A 57 -21.61 -54.82 -32.99
N ILE A 58 -22.46 -55.60 -33.67
CA ILE A 58 -23.91 -55.38 -33.70
C ILE A 58 -24.50 -55.61 -32.31
N ASN A 59 -24.10 -56.69 -31.63
CA ASN A 59 -24.53 -56.98 -30.26
C ASN A 59 -24.05 -55.92 -29.26
N ALA A 60 -22.83 -55.38 -29.43
CA ALA A 60 -22.34 -54.28 -28.58
C ALA A 60 -23.15 -52.98 -28.77
N ILE A 61 -23.60 -52.68 -30.00
CA ILE A 61 -24.46 -51.52 -30.27
C ILE A 61 -25.86 -51.74 -29.71
N LYS A 62 -26.40 -52.96 -29.81
CA LYS A 62 -27.71 -53.32 -29.25
C LYS A 62 -27.72 -53.19 -27.72
N LEU A 63 -26.74 -53.79 -27.04
CA LEU A 63 -26.57 -53.67 -25.59
C LEU A 63 -26.40 -52.20 -25.16
N ALA A 64 -25.67 -51.42 -25.96
CA ALA A 64 -25.48 -50.00 -25.72
C ALA A 64 -26.80 -49.20 -25.83
N ALA A 65 -27.64 -49.53 -26.81
CA ALA A 65 -28.92 -48.87 -27.02
C ALA A 65 -29.98 -49.25 -25.97
N GLU A 66 -29.98 -50.51 -25.51
CA GLU A 66 -30.79 -50.96 -24.37
C GLU A 66 -30.38 -50.24 -23.08
N THR A 67 -29.08 -50.06 -22.85
CA THR A 67 -28.56 -49.35 -21.66
C THR A 67 -28.90 -47.86 -21.66
N LEU A 68 -28.88 -47.20 -22.84
CA LEU A 68 -29.22 -45.78 -22.99
C LEU A 68 -30.71 -45.52 -23.20
N ASN A 69 -31.55 -46.56 -23.27
CA ASN A 69 -32.98 -46.49 -23.58
C ASN A 69 -33.29 -45.75 -24.90
N ASP A 70 -32.40 -45.88 -25.89
CA ASP A 70 -32.50 -45.19 -27.18
C ASP A 70 -33.43 -45.97 -28.14
N SER A 71 -34.72 -45.63 -28.09
CA SER A 71 -35.77 -46.25 -28.91
C SER A 71 -35.57 -46.10 -30.43
N GLN A 72 -34.87 -45.06 -30.89
CA GLN A 72 -34.62 -44.87 -32.33
C GLN A 72 -33.56 -45.85 -32.84
N VAL A 73 -32.47 -46.02 -32.09
CA VAL A 73 -31.42 -46.98 -32.42
C VAL A 73 -31.95 -48.42 -32.33
N LEU A 74 -32.75 -48.73 -31.31
CA LEU A 74 -33.36 -50.05 -31.15
C LEU A 74 -34.31 -50.41 -32.31
N SER A 75 -35.12 -49.45 -32.77
CA SER A 75 -36.02 -49.67 -33.92
C SER A 75 -35.29 -49.90 -35.25
N LYS A 76 -34.14 -49.25 -35.47
CA LYS A 76 -33.33 -49.40 -36.69
C LYS A 76 -32.51 -50.70 -36.73
N LEU A 77 -32.37 -51.43 -35.61
CA LEU A 77 -31.56 -52.66 -35.48
C LEU A 77 -32.33 -53.96 -35.78
N VAL A 78 -33.66 -53.91 -35.88
CA VAL A 78 -34.51 -55.12 -35.94
C VAL A 78 -34.35 -55.92 -37.25
N ASP A 79 -33.96 -55.28 -38.36
CA ASP A 79 -33.99 -55.90 -39.70
C ASP A 79 -32.64 -55.91 -40.48
N HIS A 80 -31.50 -55.61 -39.82
CA HIS A 80 -30.22 -55.43 -40.52
C HIS A 80 -29.11 -56.38 -40.05
N GLN A 81 -28.69 -57.31 -40.93
CA GLN A 81 -27.51 -58.19 -40.74
C GLN A 81 -26.17 -57.47 -40.89
N THR A 82 -26.15 -56.24 -41.43
CA THR A 82 -24.93 -55.41 -41.56
C THR A 82 -25.25 -53.96 -41.27
N VAL A 83 -24.45 -53.31 -40.44
CA VAL A 83 -24.65 -51.90 -40.06
C VAL A 83 -23.55 -51.04 -40.69
N ALA A 84 -23.95 -50.01 -41.42
CA ALA A 84 -23.06 -49.00 -41.96
C ALA A 84 -22.93 -47.84 -40.96
N TYR A 85 -21.71 -47.52 -40.51
CA TYR A 85 -21.48 -46.42 -39.58
C TYR A 85 -20.14 -45.74 -39.82
N HIS A 86 -19.99 -44.47 -39.45
CA HIS A 86 -18.66 -43.85 -39.35
C HIS A 86 -18.00 -44.29 -38.04
N SER A 87 -16.73 -44.69 -38.08
CA SER A 87 -15.94 -45.07 -36.90
C SER A 87 -16.04 -44.03 -35.77
N ASN A 88 -15.98 -42.74 -36.12
CA ASN A 88 -16.15 -41.65 -35.18
C ASN A 88 -17.56 -41.57 -34.57
N CYS A 89 -18.62 -41.88 -35.32
CA CYS A 89 -19.97 -41.87 -34.79
C CYS A 89 -20.18 -43.02 -33.80
N LEU A 90 -19.64 -44.21 -34.08
CA LEU A 90 -19.65 -45.32 -33.12
C LEU A 90 -18.86 -44.98 -31.84
N ALA A 91 -17.67 -44.40 -31.99
CA ALA A 91 -16.86 -43.96 -30.85
C ALA A 91 -17.57 -42.90 -30.00
N SER A 92 -18.21 -41.90 -30.64
CA SER A 92 -19.02 -40.88 -29.94
C SER A 92 -20.22 -41.49 -29.21
N TYR A 93 -20.87 -42.49 -29.78
CA TYR A 93 -21.98 -43.18 -29.15
C TYR A 93 -21.53 -43.99 -27.92
N GLN A 94 -20.41 -44.72 -28.03
CA GLN A 94 -19.80 -45.44 -26.88
C GLN A 94 -19.30 -44.49 -25.78
N LEU A 95 -18.78 -43.32 -26.15
CA LEU A 95 -18.42 -42.25 -25.20
C LEU A 95 -19.65 -41.70 -24.48
N SER A 96 -20.79 -41.60 -25.16
CA SER A 96 -22.05 -41.18 -24.53
C SER A 96 -22.53 -42.21 -23.49
N LEU A 97 -22.24 -43.49 -23.71
CA LEU A 97 -22.52 -44.56 -22.76
C LEU A 97 -21.62 -44.51 -21.52
N LYS A 98 -20.33 -44.20 -21.70
CA LYS A 98 -19.40 -43.96 -20.57
C LYS A 98 -19.81 -42.75 -19.74
N ARG A 99 -20.28 -41.68 -20.39
CA ARG A 99 -20.78 -40.46 -19.72
C ARG A 99 -22.13 -40.65 -19.02
N GLY A 100 -22.96 -41.59 -19.47
CA GLY A 100 -24.23 -41.93 -18.81
C GLY A 100 -24.04 -42.74 -17.53
N ASN A 101 -22.94 -43.49 -17.41
CA ASN A 101 -22.60 -44.32 -16.25
C ASN A 101 -21.68 -43.63 -15.22
N GLU A 102 -21.06 -42.51 -15.55
CA GLU A 102 -20.34 -41.67 -14.59
C GLU A 102 -21.34 -40.70 -13.95
N GLU A 103 -21.68 -40.91 -12.67
CA GLU A 103 -22.34 -39.89 -11.86
C GLU A 103 -21.59 -38.55 -12.03
N ARG A 104 -22.34 -37.46 -12.25
CA ARG A 104 -21.81 -36.12 -12.51
C ARG A 104 -20.75 -35.76 -11.45
N SER A 105 -19.49 -35.78 -11.85
CA SER A 105 -18.40 -35.30 -11.02
C SER A 105 -18.61 -33.81 -10.72
N GLU A 106 -18.37 -33.42 -9.46
CA GLU A 106 -18.52 -32.05 -8.99
C GLU A 106 -17.77 -31.06 -9.91
N PRO A 107 -18.32 -29.86 -10.15
CA PRO A 107 -17.69 -28.88 -11.01
C PRO A 107 -16.30 -28.55 -10.46
N GLY A 108 -15.26 -28.88 -11.22
CA GLY A 108 -13.88 -28.57 -10.83
C GLY A 108 -13.70 -27.08 -10.54
N TYR A 109 -12.73 -26.76 -9.68
CA TYR A 109 -12.40 -25.41 -9.21
C TYR A 109 -12.47 -24.31 -10.29
N TRP A 110 -12.06 -24.61 -11.53
CA TRP A 110 -12.15 -23.66 -12.65
C TRP A 110 -13.58 -23.22 -13.01
N HIS A 111 -14.55 -24.14 -12.99
CA HIS A 111 -15.95 -23.83 -13.29
C HIS A 111 -16.57 -22.95 -12.21
N ILE A 112 -16.27 -23.26 -10.94
CA ILE A 112 -16.71 -22.49 -9.78
C ILE A 112 -16.12 -21.08 -9.83
N ASN A 113 -14.79 -20.96 -10.00
CA ASN A 113 -14.10 -19.67 -10.07
C ASN A 113 -14.63 -18.79 -11.23
N ARG A 114 -14.87 -19.39 -12.40
CA ARG A 114 -15.45 -18.67 -13.54
C ARG A 114 -16.85 -18.15 -13.25
N GLN A 115 -17.70 -18.98 -12.64
CA GLN A 115 -19.08 -18.61 -12.29
C GLN A 115 -19.11 -17.49 -11.26
N MET A 116 -18.24 -17.55 -10.26
CA MET A 116 -18.09 -16.50 -9.24
C MET A 116 -17.68 -15.15 -9.86
N HIS A 117 -16.63 -15.14 -10.70
CA HIS A 117 -16.18 -13.92 -11.37
C HIS A 117 -17.26 -13.33 -12.29
N GLN A 118 -18.13 -14.16 -12.86
CA GLN A 118 -19.26 -13.73 -13.68
C GLN A 118 -20.35 -13.09 -12.82
N SER A 119 -20.73 -13.70 -11.70
CA SER A 119 -21.69 -13.13 -10.74
C SER A 119 -21.19 -11.81 -10.14
N ALA A 120 -19.94 -11.77 -9.66
CA ALA A 120 -19.32 -10.56 -9.13
C ALA A 120 -19.30 -9.41 -10.16
N PHE A 121 -19.02 -9.72 -11.42
CA PHE A 121 -18.97 -8.69 -12.46
C PHE A 121 -20.36 -8.20 -12.83
N LYS A 122 -21.37 -9.06 -12.78
CA LYS A 122 -22.77 -8.66 -12.98
C LYS A 122 -23.20 -7.64 -11.92
N THR A 123 -22.91 -7.89 -10.64
CA THR A 123 -23.24 -6.95 -9.55
C THR A 123 -22.48 -5.63 -9.68
N ILE A 124 -21.18 -5.67 -10.04
CA ILE A 124 -20.42 -4.44 -10.33
C ILE A 124 -21.02 -3.67 -11.51
N SER A 125 -21.50 -4.37 -12.54
CA SER A 125 -22.15 -3.74 -13.70
C SER A 125 -23.44 -3.02 -13.29
N GLU A 126 -24.22 -3.58 -12.36
CA GLU A 126 -25.41 -2.95 -11.79
C GLU A 126 -25.05 -1.70 -10.95
N ILE A 127 -23.97 -1.77 -10.15
CA ILE A 127 -23.45 -0.63 -9.39
C ILE A 127 -22.99 0.49 -10.32
N ILE A 128 -22.25 0.17 -11.37
CA ILE A 128 -21.79 1.13 -12.37
C ILE A 128 -22.98 1.80 -13.05
N THR A 129 -23.98 1.03 -13.44
CA THR A 129 -25.20 1.57 -14.08
C THR A 129 -25.94 2.51 -13.13
N THR A 130 -26.16 2.10 -11.89
CA THR A 130 -26.95 2.87 -10.91
C THR A 130 -26.21 4.10 -10.40
N GLU A 131 -24.94 3.96 -10.01
CA GLU A 131 -24.19 5.03 -9.38
C GLU A 131 -23.52 5.96 -10.41
N ILE A 132 -22.90 5.41 -11.44
CA ILE A 132 -22.12 6.21 -12.39
C ILE A 132 -23.01 6.75 -13.51
N ILE A 133 -23.84 5.90 -14.13
CA ILE A 133 -24.66 6.31 -15.28
C ILE A 133 -25.94 7.03 -14.83
N GLU A 134 -26.78 6.41 -13.99
CA GLU A 134 -28.06 7.00 -13.58
C GLU A 134 -27.87 8.19 -12.63
N LYS A 135 -27.04 8.02 -11.59
CA LYS A 135 -26.78 9.06 -10.58
C LYS A 135 -25.67 10.03 -10.94
N ASN A 136 -25.01 9.87 -12.09
CA ASN A 136 -23.91 10.75 -12.56
C ASN A 136 -22.79 10.94 -11.51
N ARG A 137 -22.44 9.87 -10.79
CA ARG A 137 -21.42 9.91 -9.73
C ARG A 137 -20.04 9.59 -10.29
N VAL A 138 -19.03 10.31 -9.81
CA VAL A 138 -17.62 9.98 -10.04
C VAL A 138 -17.15 9.05 -8.93
N MET A 139 -16.55 7.91 -9.30
CA MET A 139 -16.02 6.93 -8.35
C MET A 139 -14.55 6.62 -8.65
N TYR A 140 -13.78 6.21 -7.63
CA TYR A 140 -12.45 5.70 -7.87
C TYR A 140 -12.50 4.25 -8.34
N LEU A 141 -11.61 3.91 -9.29
CA LEU A 141 -11.45 2.52 -9.74
C LEU A 141 -11.04 1.60 -8.56
N ALA A 142 -10.27 2.14 -7.60
CA ALA A 142 -9.88 1.41 -6.40
C ALA A 142 -11.07 1.01 -5.51
N ASP A 143 -12.11 1.85 -5.45
CA ASP A 143 -13.30 1.58 -4.65
C ASP A 143 -14.15 0.48 -5.32
N LEU A 144 -14.34 0.58 -6.63
CA LEU A 144 -14.99 -0.47 -7.43
C LEU A 144 -14.23 -1.80 -7.34
N PHE A 145 -12.90 -1.73 -7.35
CA PHE A 145 -12.05 -2.91 -7.22
C PHE A 145 -12.14 -3.57 -5.84
N SER A 146 -12.23 -2.76 -4.78
CA SER A 146 -12.42 -3.25 -3.41
C SER A 146 -13.77 -3.94 -3.25
N GLN A 147 -14.83 -3.35 -3.82
CA GLN A 147 -16.16 -3.96 -3.86
C GLN A 147 -16.18 -5.26 -4.68
N TYR A 148 -15.46 -5.29 -5.81
CA TYR A 148 -15.34 -6.51 -6.61
C TYR A 148 -14.67 -7.65 -5.84
N LYS A 149 -13.60 -7.37 -5.08
CA LYS A 149 -12.95 -8.36 -4.21
C LYS A 149 -13.88 -8.87 -3.12
N ALA A 150 -14.67 -7.98 -2.50
CA ALA A 150 -15.65 -8.38 -1.49
C ALA A 150 -16.71 -9.33 -2.08
N LEU A 151 -17.22 -9.02 -3.28
CA LEU A 151 -18.19 -9.87 -4.00
C LEU A 151 -17.59 -11.23 -4.39
N LEU A 152 -16.30 -11.30 -4.73
CA LEU A 152 -15.63 -12.58 -5.00
C LEU A 152 -15.56 -13.47 -3.76
N LEU A 153 -15.31 -12.90 -2.58
CA LEU A 153 -15.35 -13.65 -1.33
C LEU A 153 -16.77 -14.07 -0.96
N GLU A 154 -17.76 -13.19 -1.15
CA GLU A 154 -19.16 -13.48 -0.86
C GLU A 154 -19.71 -14.61 -1.75
N PHE A 155 -19.46 -14.55 -3.07
CA PHE A 155 -19.88 -15.61 -3.99
C PHE A 155 -19.04 -16.89 -3.90
N GLY A 156 -17.84 -16.82 -3.30
CA GLY A 156 -16.95 -17.97 -3.09
C GLY A 156 -17.25 -18.76 -1.83
N GLY A 157 -17.95 -18.16 -0.86
CA GLY A 157 -18.25 -18.78 0.42
C GLY A 157 -17.00 -19.36 1.09
N ASN A 158 -17.09 -20.58 1.60
CA ASN A 158 -15.98 -21.25 2.28
C ASN A 158 -14.98 -21.92 1.33
N GLN A 159 -15.17 -21.84 0.01
CA GLN A 159 -14.35 -22.56 -0.99
C GLN A 159 -13.17 -21.74 -1.51
N VAL A 160 -13.14 -20.44 -1.24
CA VAL A 160 -12.12 -19.51 -1.75
C VAL A 160 -11.76 -18.51 -0.66
N CYS A 161 -10.48 -18.24 -0.46
CA CYS A 161 -9.98 -17.33 0.56
C CYS A 161 -9.35 -16.07 -0.07
N ALA A 162 -9.04 -15.07 0.76
CA ALA A 162 -8.50 -13.80 0.27
C ALA A 162 -7.14 -13.97 -0.44
N GLU A 163 -6.39 -15.01 -0.07
CA GLU A 163 -5.10 -15.38 -0.65
C GLU A 163 -5.22 -15.75 -2.13
N ASP A 164 -6.31 -16.40 -2.54
CA ASP A 164 -6.54 -16.85 -3.93
C ASP A 164 -6.64 -15.68 -4.94
N PHE A 165 -6.91 -14.47 -4.45
CA PHE A 165 -7.10 -13.28 -5.26
C PHE A 165 -6.00 -12.21 -5.08
N GLN A 166 -4.90 -12.53 -4.39
CA GLN A 166 -3.79 -11.59 -4.19
C GLN A 166 -3.17 -11.15 -5.53
N ASP A 167 -3.07 -12.08 -6.49
CA ASP A 167 -2.55 -11.83 -7.84
C ASP A 167 -3.56 -11.18 -8.80
N TYR A 168 -4.82 -11.05 -8.37
CA TYR A 168 -5.82 -10.36 -9.17
C TYR A 168 -5.58 -8.86 -9.07
N ARG A 169 -5.21 -8.25 -10.21
CA ARG A 169 -4.88 -6.82 -10.32
C ARG A 169 -6.08 -5.98 -10.76
N ALA A 170 -6.11 -4.72 -10.33
CA ALA A 170 -7.13 -3.74 -10.72
C ALA A 170 -7.23 -3.57 -12.25
N ASP A 171 -6.12 -3.70 -12.97
CA ASP A 171 -6.09 -3.57 -14.43
C ASP A 171 -6.96 -4.64 -15.13
N LYS A 172 -7.10 -5.83 -14.54
CA LYS A 172 -7.98 -6.88 -15.10
C LYS A 172 -9.45 -6.51 -14.98
N LEU A 173 -9.84 -5.84 -13.89
CA LEU A 173 -11.20 -5.32 -13.73
C LEU A 173 -11.42 -4.11 -14.64
N GLU A 174 -10.42 -3.24 -14.77
CA GLU A 174 -10.45 -2.10 -15.68
C GLU A 174 -10.70 -2.54 -17.13
N SER A 175 -9.95 -3.52 -17.65
CA SER A 175 -10.21 -4.07 -18.99
C SER A 175 -11.62 -4.61 -19.14
N LYS A 176 -12.18 -5.25 -18.11
CA LYS A 176 -13.56 -5.74 -18.15
C LYS A 176 -14.58 -4.59 -18.18
N ILE A 177 -14.35 -3.54 -17.40
CA ILE A 177 -15.23 -2.35 -17.37
C ILE A 177 -15.17 -1.62 -18.72
N ILE A 178 -13.97 -1.40 -19.26
CA ILE A 178 -13.78 -0.75 -20.58
C ILE A 178 -14.45 -1.58 -21.68
N ASN A 179 -14.30 -2.91 -21.67
CA ASN A 179 -14.95 -3.76 -22.66
C ASN A 179 -16.48 -3.76 -22.56
N ALA A 180 -17.05 -3.55 -21.38
CA ALA A 180 -18.50 -3.59 -21.15
C ALA A 180 -19.17 -2.21 -21.28
N PHE A 181 -18.46 -1.13 -20.95
CA PHE A 181 -19.03 0.21 -20.81
C PHE A 181 -18.19 1.30 -21.49
N GLY A 182 -17.21 0.95 -22.33
CA GLY A 182 -16.28 1.90 -22.95
C GLY A 182 -16.96 3.01 -23.77
N ASP A 183 -18.16 2.76 -24.27
CA ASP A 183 -18.96 3.74 -25.02
C ASP A 183 -19.70 4.75 -24.11
N HIS A 184 -19.82 4.45 -22.82
CA HIS A 184 -20.61 5.25 -21.86
C HIS A 184 -19.78 5.81 -20.71
N ILE A 185 -18.58 5.29 -20.47
CA ILE A 185 -17.78 5.57 -19.28
C ILE A 185 -16.32 5.81 -19.67
N ILE A 186 -15.71 6.79 -19.01
CA ILE A 186 -14.30 7.14 -19.13
C ILE A 186 -13.58 6.70 -17.84
N VAL A 187 -12.39 6.10 -18.01
CA VAL A 187 -11.46 5.79 -16.93
C VAL A 187 -10.19 6.60 -17.15
N GLU A 188 -9.90 7.55 -16.25
CA GLU A 188 -8.75 8.45 -16.39
C GLU A 188 -7.91 8.57 -15.11
N PRO A 189 -6.61 8.86 -15.19
CA PRO A 189 -5.80 9.13 -14.02
C PRO A 189 -6.19 10.47 -13.37
N SER A 190 -6.45 10.46 -12.07
CA SER A 190 -6.65 11.70 -11.30
C SER A 190 -5.36 12.51 -11.19
N MET A 191 -5.47 13.83 -11.35
CA MET A 191 -4.36 14.79 -11.27
C MET A 191 -3.92 15.13 -9.83
N GLY A 192 -4.44 14.43 -8.82
CA GLY A 192 -4.10 14.64 -7.39
C GLY A 192 -2.82 13.96 -6.93
N THR A 193 -2.49 14.12 -5.63
CA THR A 193 -1.26 13.60 -4.96
C THR A 193 -1.15 12.07 -4.93
N HIS A 194 -2.21 11.35 -5.28
CA HIS A 194 -2.20 9.92 -5.47
C HIS A 194 -2.73 9.64 -6.88
N ARG A 195 -1.89 9.08 -7.76
CA ARG A 195 -2.21 8.68 -9.15
C ARG A 195 -3.32 7.60 -9.22
N LYS A 196 -4.49 7.86 -8.64
CA LYS A 196 -5.64 6.97 -8.58
C LYS A 196 -6.50 7.21 -9.83
N LYS A 197 -6.95 6.15 -10.49
CA LYS A 197 -7.86 6.27 -11.64
C LYS A 197 -9.30 6.54 -11.16
N ILE A 198 -9.99 7.46 -11.82
CA ILE A 198 -11.41 7.76 -11.62
C ILE A 198 -12.23 7.22 -12.78
N VAL A 199 -13.49 6.88 -12.50
CA VAL A 199 -14.45 6.30 -13.44
C VAL A 199 -15.70 7.18 -13.43
N TYR A 200 -16.10 7.67 -14.60
CA TYR A 200 -17.23 8.59 -14.74
C TYR A 200 -17.89 8.49 -16.13
N GLN A 201 -19.13 8.98 -16.26
CA GLN A 201 -19.87 8.93 -17.53
C GLN A 201 -19.29 9.88 -18.59
N HIS A 202 -19.25 9.45 -19.85
CA HIS A 202 -18.67 10.19 -20.99
C HIS A 202 -19.26 11.61 -21.14
N ASP A 203 -20.57 11.75 -20.93
CA ASP A 203 -21.33 13.01 -21.11
C ASP A 203 -21.68 13.68 -19.77
N ILE A 204 -20.77 13.70 -18.80
CA ILE A 204 -20.96 14.51 -17.60
C ILE A 204 -21.07 15.99 -18.02
N ASP A 205 -22.27 16.56 -17.87
CA ASP A 205 -22.51 17.98 -18.10
C ASP A 205 -21.71 18.81 -17.08
N PRO A 206 -20.65 19.54 -17.50
CA PRO A 206 -19.83 20.36 -16.61
C PRO A 206 -20.66 21.42 -15.90
N SER A 207 -21.82 21.80 -16.46
CA SER A 207 -22.72 22.83 -15.96
C SER A 207 -23.45 22.42 -14.68
N ARG A 208 -23.71 21.12 -14.46
CA ARG A 208 -24.30 20.60 -13.20
C ARG A 208 -23.28 20.44 -12.08
N LEU A 209 -22.05 20.05 -12.42
CA LEU A 209 -20.93 20.05 -11.48
C LEU A 209 -20.58 21.49 -11.07
N ALA A 210 -20.57 22.40 -12.07
CA ALA A 210 -20.49 23.83 -11.87
C ALA A 210 -21.70 24.36 -11.10
N GLY A 211 -22.90 23.80 -11.23
CA GLY A 211 -24.10 24.18 -10.46
C GLY A 211 -23.95 23.97 -8.95
N LYS A 212 -23.38 22.84 -8.52
CA LYS A 212 -23.03 22.60 -7.10
C LYS A 212 -21.88 23.53 -6.63
N ILE A 213 -20.92 23.84 -7.49
CA ILE A 213 -19.85 24.82 -7.21
C ILE A 213 -20.39 26.27 -7.23
N ALA A 214 -21.42 26.53 -8.03
CA ALA A 214 -22.08 27.81 -8.22
C ALA A 214 -22.96 28.12 -7.03
N GLU A 215 -23.66 27.14 -6.42
CA GLU A 215 -24.36 27.35 -5.14
C GLU A 215 -23.42 27.82 -4.02
N VAL A 216 -22.19 27.30 -3.97
CA VAL A 216 -21.15 27.74 -3.03
C VAL A 216 -20.67 29.16 -3.33
N SER A 217 -20.61 29.55 -4.61
CA SER A 217 -20.24 30.91 -5.02
C SER A 217 -21.41 31.92 -4.90
N GLN A 218 -22.66 31.46 -5.12
CA GLN A 218 -23.89 32.25 -5.00
C GLN A 218 -24.18 32.62 -3.54
N ARG A 219 -23.92 31.74 -2.56
CA ARG A 219 -24.01 32.12 -1.13
C ARG A 219 -23.12 33.31 -0.77
N ASN A 220 -21.96 33.44 -1.42
CA ASN A 220 -21.02 34.53 -1.17
C ASN A 220 -21.51 35.86 -1.78
N LEU A 221 -22.10 35.80 -2.98
CA LEU A 221 -22.77 36.93 -3.64
C LEU A 221 -24.05 37.36 -2.89
N LEU A 222 -24.91 36.42 -2.50
CA LEU A 222 -26.16 36.66 -1.76
C LEU A 222 -25.92 37.22 -0.35
N SER A 223 -24.81 36.82 0.31
CA SER A 223 -24.42 37.36 1.62
C SER A 223 -23.67 38.68 1.56
N LYS A 224 -23.48 39.29 0.38
CA LYS A 224 -22.62 40.47 0.16
C LYS A 224 -21.22 40.30 0.78
N GLY A 225 -20.69 39.07 0.75
CA GLY A 225 -19.40 38.73 1.33
C GLY A 225 -19.35 38.63 2.85
N ARG A 226 -20.49 38.61 3.56
CA ARG A 226 -20.55 38.39 5.03
C ARG A 226 -20.23 36.96 5.43
N VAL A 227 -20.55 35.97 4.60
CA VAL A 227 -20.25 34.57 4.88
C VAL A 227 -19.17 34.12 3.91
N LYS A 228 -17.98 33.78 4.42
CA LYS A 228 -16.88 33.25 3.61
C LYS A 228 -16.95 31.71 3.56
N PRO A 229 -17.26 31.10 2.41
CA PRO A 229 -17.29 29.64 2.28
C PRO A 229 -15.91 29.03 2.49
N SER A 230 -15.87 27.75 2.90
CA SER A 230 -14.64 26.98 3.10
C SER A 230 -13.73 27.00 1.87
N LYS A 231 -14.31 26.92 0.65
CA LYS A 231 -13.57 27.06 -0.61
C LYS A 231 -12.79 28.38 -0.68
N HIS A 232 -13.44 29.51 -0.40
CA HIS A 232 -12.81 30.83 -0.54
C HIS A 232 -11.71 31.07 0.50
N LEU A 233 -11.90 30.52 1.71
CA LEU A 233 -10.91 30.56 2.79
C LEU A 233 -9.70 29.69 2.44
N ALA A 234 -9.93 28.40 2.16
CA ALA A 234 -8.88 27.43 1.86
C ALA A 234 -8.09 27.86 0.62
N LEU A 235 -8.76 28.12 -0.50
CA LEU A 235 -8.10 28.51 -1.75
C LEU A 235 -7.32 29.83 -1.60
N GLY A 236 -7.87 30.80 -0.85
CA GLY A 236 -7.17 32.07 -0.61
C GLY A 236 -5.89 31.91 0.21
N LEU A 237 -5.95 31.13 1.30
CA LEU A 237 -4.78 30.82 2.14
C LEU A 237 -3.74 30.00 1.37
N THR A 238 -4.16 28.98 0.62
CA THR A 238 -3.25 28.14 -0.18
C THR A 238 -2.51 28.94 -1.25
N ILE A 239 -3.22 29.76 -2.03
CA ILE A 239 -2.57 30.54 -3.09
C ILE A 239 -1.63 31.59 -2.50
N LYS A 240 -1.96 32.15 -1.33
CA LYS A 240 -1.06 33.06 -0.62
C LYS A 240 0.21 32.33 -0.18
N SER A 241 0.08 31.16 0.42
CA SER A 241 1.22 30.32 0.83
C SER A 241 2.12 29.93 -0.36
N MET A 242 1.54 29.56 -1.50
CA MET A 242 2.29 29.10 -2.67
C MET A 242 2.95 30.24 -3.46
N THR A 243 2.27 31.36 -3.63
CA THR A 243 2.71 32.42 -4.56
C THR A 243 3.24 33.65 -3.86
N ASN A 244 2.87 33.85 -2.59
CA ASN A 244 3.03 35.07 -1.81
C ASN A 244 2.68 36.37 -2.56
N SER A 245 1.83 36.26 -3.61
CA SER A 245 1.57 37.35 -4.54
C SER A 245 0.22 37.99 -4.25
N ARG A 246 0.27 39.24 -3.81
CA ARG A 246 -0.93 40.07 -3.62
C ARG A 246 -1.73 40.23 -4.91
N ASN A 247 -1.05 40.31 -6.06
CA ASN A 247 -1.70 40.49 -7.35
C ASN A 247 -2.55 39.28 -7.73
N VAL A 248 -2.00 38.07 -7.57
CA VAL A 248 -2.71 36.81 -7.86
C VAL A 248 -3.95 36.68 -6.98
N LEU A 249 -3.83 36.92 -5.67
CA LEU A 249 -4.98 36.88 -4.76
C LEU A 249 -6.01 37.96 -5.08
N THR A 250 -5.58 39.15 -5.48
CA THR A 250 -6.49 40.26 -5.83
C THR A 250 -7.31 39.93 -7.08
N ILE A 251 -6.67 39.34 -8.10
CA ILE A 251 -7.34 38.92 -9.33
C ILE A 251 -8.40 37.85 -9.00
N LEU A 252 -8.02 36.80 -8.26
CA LEU A 252 -8.94 35.71 -7.91
C LEU A 252 -10.06 36.16 -6.96
N ASN A 253 -9.78 37.13 -6.09
CA ASN A 253 -10.80 37.73 -5.24
C ASN A 253 -11.80 38.55 -6.07
N ARG A 254 -11.33 39.30 -7.09
CA ARG A 254 -12.20 40.04 -8.03
C ARG A 254 -13.09 39.10 -8.85
N TYR A 255 -12.58 37.93 -9.25
CA TYR A 255 -13.39 36.87 -9.88
C TYR A 255 -14.29 36.11 -8.89
N GLY A 256 -14.25 36.46 -7.60
CA GLY A 256 -15.13 35.87 -6.59
C GLY A 256 -14.76 34.43 -6.23
N HIS A 257 -13.50 34.02 -6.38
CA HIS A 257 -13.03 32.66 -6.07
C HIS A 257 -12.33 32.53 -4.72
N THR A 258 -11.71 33.61 -4.23
CA THR A 258 -10.94 33.60 -2.99
C THR A 258 -11.35 34.74 -2.07
N ILE A 259 -10.90 34.69 -0.81
CA ILE A 259 -10.83 35.88 0.05
C ILE A 259 -9.78 36.88 -0.46
N GLY A 260 -9.91 38.13 -0.02
CA GLY A 260 -8.93 39.18 -0.34
C GLY A 260 -7.62 38.98 0.45
N TYR A 261 -6.52 39.49 -0.10
CA TYR A 261 -5.19 39.36 0.50
C TYR A 261 -5.13 39.78 1.98
N ASN A 262 -5.68 40.95 2.30
CA ASN A 262 -5.67 41.46 3.69
C ASN A 262 -6.47 40.57 4.65
N VAL A 263 -7.52 39.89 4.16
CA VAL A 263 -8.32 38.97 4.98
C VAL A 263 -7.56 37.67 5.20
N ALA A 264 -6.80 37.19 4.20
CA ALA A 264 -5.93 36.04 4.36
C ALA A 264 -4.81 36.33 5.38
N GLU A 265 -4.19 37.51 5.32
CA GLU A 265 -3.17 37.95 6.28
C GLU A 265 -3.72 38.11 7.71
N GLU A 266 -4.92 38.68 7.84
CA GLU A 266 -5.64 38.78 9.13
C GLU A 266 -5.94 37.38 9.69
N LEU A 267 -6.44 36.46 8.86
CA LEU A 267 -6.73 35.09 9.27
C LEU A 267 -5.47 34.33 9.69
N GLU A 268 -4.38 34.42 8.93
CA GLU A 268 -3.10 33.82 9.32
C GLU A 268 -2.62 34.38 10.66
N THR A 269 -2.67 35.70 10.83
CA THR A 269 -2.24 36.36 12.08
C THR A 269 -3.08 35.91 13.27
N GLU A 270 -4.41 35.85 13.13
CA GLU A 270 -5.31 35.40 14.20
C GLU A 270 -5.18 33.90 14.46
N MET A 271 -4.96 33.07 13.43
CA MET A 271 -4.64 31.65 13.60
C MET A 271 -3.34 31.48 14.39
N THR A 272 -2.30 32.25 14.10
CA THR A 272 -1.05 32.23 14.85
C THR A 272 -1.24 32.68 16.30
N TYR A 273 -1.99 33.75 16.56
CA TYR A 273 -2.29 34.18 17.93
C TYR A 273 -3.16 33.17 18.69
N THR A 274 -4.10 32.51 18.01
CA THR A 274 -4.94 31.47 18.63
C THR A 274 -4.10 30.25 18.97
N ALA A 275 -3.26 29.79 18.04
CA ALA A 275 -2.30 28.71 18.28
C ALA A 275 -1.32 29.06 19.41
N GLN A 276 -0.86 30.31 19.51
CA GLN A 276 0.01 30.75 20.61
C GLN A 276 -0.73 30.84 21.96
N LYS A 277 -2.01 31.25 21.98
CA LYS A 277 -2.83 31.27 23.20
C LYS A 277 -3.18 29.86 23.66
N GLU A 278 -3.39 28.95 22.72
CA GLU A 278 -3.65 27.54 22.94
C GLU A 278 -2.37 26.70 22.98
N ASN A 279 -1.19 27.33 23.16
CA ASN A 279 0.14 26.70 23.13
C ASN A 279 0.34 25.77 24.32
N ASN A 280 -0.47 24.72 24.35
CA ASN A 280 -0.30 23.55 25.17
C ASN A 280 0.93 22.83 24.64
N VAL A 281 1.84 22.49 25.54
CA VAL A 281 3.03 21.70 25.20
C VAL A 281 2.65 20.34 24.58
N VAL A 282 1.45 19.83 24.87
CA VAL A 282 0.91 18.59 24.29
C VAL A 282 -0.04 18.91 23.11
N PRO A 283 0.30 18.50 21.86
CA PRO A 283 -0.55 18.64 20.67
C PRO A 283 -1.90 17.94 20.81
N SER A 284 -2.90 18.41 20.04
CA SER A 284 -4.28 17.88 20.11
C SER A 284 -4.44 16.42 19.68
N GLY A 285 -3.51 15.89 18.87
CA GLY A 285 -3.51 14.48 18.46
C GLY A 285 -3.08 13.51 19.57
N ILE A 286 -2.52 14.01 20.68
CA ILE A 286 -2.02 13.19 21.79
C ILE A 286 -3.04 13.16 22.92
N ASN A 287 -3.40 11.95 23.35
CA ASN A 287 -4.39 11.78 24.41
C ASN A 287 -3.75 11.96 25.78
N ARG A 288 -4.33 12.82 26.62
CA ARG A 288 -3.87 13.13 27.98
C ARG A 288 -4.49 12.20 29.03
N VAL A 289 -4.44 10.90 28.77
CA VAL A 289 -5.05 9.87 29.64
C VAL A 289 -3.99 8.95 30.20
N ASN A 290 -4.17 8.59 31.47
CA ASN A 290 -3.34 7.60 32.14
C ASN A 290 -3.40 6.24 31.43
N GLY A 291 -2.26 5.55 31.36
CA GLY A 291 -2.12 4.22 30.79
C GLY A 291 -1.70 4.18 29.32
N LEU A 292 -1.49 5.35 28.70
CA LEU A 292 -0.84 5.45 27.39
C LEU A 292 0.64 5.81 27.55
N SER A 293 1.49 5.18 26.74
CA SER A 293 2.93 5.43 26.76
C SER A 293 3.25 6.52 25.74
N THR A 294 3.57 7.72 26.22
CA THR A 294 3.99 8.88 25.41
C THR A 294 5.46 9.17 25.64
N HIS A 295 6.17 9.48 24.57
CA HIS A 295 7.59 9.79 24.57
C HIS A 295 7.89 10.91 23.57
N VAL A 296 9.09 11.48 23.68
CA VAL A 296 9.54 12.58 22.82
C VAL A 296 10.91 12.28 22.23
N ALA A 297 11.16 12.80 21.04
CA ALA A 297 12.48 12.84 20.45
C ALA A 297 12.77 14.26 19.96
N PHE A 298 13.96 14.77 20.28
CA PHE A 298 14.40 16.09 19.84
C PHE A 298 15.59 15.94 18.92
N ASP A 299 15.55 16.69 17.81
CA ASP A 299 16.60 16.66 16.80
C ASP A 299 16.87 18.06 16.22
N ASN A 300 17.97 18.18 15.50
CA ASN A 300 18.26 19.36 14.71
C ASN A 300 17.32 19.45 13.50
N PHE A 301 16.86 20.66 13.23
CA PHE A 301 16.13 20.99 12.02
C PHE A 301 16.92 22.00 11.22
N ASP A 302 17.85 21.46 10.43
CA ASP A 302 18.75 22.25 9.62
C ASP A 302 18.10 22.54 8.25
N ARG A 303 17.91 23.83 7.92
CA ARG A 303 17.54 24.26 6.56
C ARG A 303 18.61 25.19 5.97
N PHE A 304 18.73 25.14 4.65
CA PHE A 304 19.63 25.99 3.87
C PHE A 304 21.11 25.81 4.23
N VAL A 305 21.50 24.58 4.61
CA VAL A 305 22.85 24.24 5.09
C VAL A 305 23.92 24.38 4.00
N ASP A 306 23.52 24.38 2.72
CA ASP A 306 24.39 24.58 1.55
C ASP A 306 24.61 26.07 1.22
N THR A 307 25.06 26.86 2.18
CA THR A 307 25.52 28.23 1.91
C THR A 307 27.03 28.31 1.95
N ALA A 308 27.64 28.85 0.91
CA ALA A 308 29.10 29.03 0.80
C ALA A 308 29.70 29.90 1.93
N THR A 309 28.87 30.61 2.70
CA THR A 309 29.28 31.51 3.78
C THR A 309 28.84 31.05 5.17
N GLY A 310 28.02 29.99 5.28
CA GLY A 310 27.39 29.57 6.53
C GLY A 310 26.43 30.62 7.14
N LYS A 311 26.12 31.71 6.43
CA LYS A 311 25.12 32.72 6.85
C LYS A 311 23.74 32.32 6.32
N ASP A 312 22.70 32.71 7.05
CA ASP A 312 21.30 32.40 6.76
C ASP A 312 20.95 30.89 6.81
N THR A 313 21.75 30.10 7.55
CA THR A 313 21.40 28.72 7.91
C THR A 313 20.42 28.73 9.09
N LEU A 314 19.36 27.93 8.98
CA LEU A 314 18.42 27.70 10.07
C LEU A 314 18.94 26.50 10.87
N HIS A 315 19.20 26.69 12.16
CA HIS A 315 19.66 25.64 13.09
C HIS A 315 18.69 25.55 14.26
N ASP A 316 17.44 25.19 13.97
CA ASP A 316 16.39 25.12 14.97
C ASP A 316 16.36 23.75 15.63
N THR A 317 15.80 23.67 16.84
CA THR A 317 15.54 22.40 17.51
C THR A 317 14.08 22.05 17.36
N VAL A 318 13.79 20.86 16.82
CA VAL A 318 12.42 20.38 16.64
C VAL A 318 12.21 19.13 17.49
N GLY A 319 11.07 19.09 18.17
CA GLY A 319 10.62 17.90 18.89
C GLY A 319 9.52 17.17 18.11
N ILE A 320 9.55 15.85 18.15
CA ILE A 320 8.39 15.01 17.84
C ILE A 320 7.90 14.36 19.13
N ILE A 321 6.59 14.20 19.24
CA ILE A 321 5.94 13.46 20.31
C ILE A 321 5.25 12.25 19.70
N TYR A 322 5.41 11.09 20.32
CA TYR A 322 4.80 9.85 19.85
C TYR A 322 4.15 9.09 21.00
N GLN A 323 2.93 8.61 20.75
CA GLN A 323 2.11 7.91 21.73
C GLN A 323 1.69 6.56 21.17
N PHE A 324 1.85 5.49 21.95
CA PHE A 324 1.40 4.17 21.57
C PHE A 324 -0.12 4.04 21.68
N ASP A 325 -0.75 3.51 20.64
CA ASP A 325 -2.19 3.29 20.65
C ASP A 325 -2.60 2.20 21.64
N ARG A 326 -3.74 2.39 22.31
CA ARG A 326 -4.37 1.34 23.12
C ARG A 326 -4.79 0.21 22.17
N LYS A 327 -4.42 -1.04 22.48
CA LYS A 327 -4.77 -2.22 21.67
C LYS A 327 -6.23 -2.15 21.21
N ASN A 328 -6.44 -2.29 19.90
CA ASN A 328 -7.75 -2.55 19.28
C ASN A 328 -8.36 -3.85 19.82
N HIS A 329 -9.00 -3.79 20.98
CA HIS A 329 -10.15 -4.62 21.33
C HIS A 329 -11.22 -3.68 21.89
N GLU A 330 -11.75 -2.86 20.99
CA GLU A 330 -13.14 -2.37 20.94
C GLU A 330 -13.17 -1.27 19.89
N LYS A 331 -13.97 -1.48 18.83
CA LYS A 331 -14.31 -0.43 17.88
C LYS A 331 -14.81 0.79 18.68
N PRO A 332 -14.43 2.02 18.34
CA PRO A 332 -15.01 3.18 18.98
C PRO A 332 -16.52 3.14 18.74
N ASN A 333 -17.28 3.06 19.83
CA ASN A 333 -18.73 3.18 19.82
C ASN A 333 -19.12 4.52 19.18
N ASN A 334 -20.27 4.54 18.50
CA ASN A 334 -20.90 5.66 17.76
C ASN A 334 -21.15 6.98 18.55
N ASN A 335 -20.46 7.22 19.66
CA ASN A 335 -20.65 8.37 20.53
C ASN A 335 -19.86 9.62 20.09
N ASP A 336 -18.89 9.51 19.18
CA ASP A 336 -18.12 10.67 18.69
C ASP A 336 -18.94 11.64 17.81
N MET A 337 -20.10 11.20 17.30
CA MET A 337 -21.07 12.07 16.63
C MET A 337 -21.77 13.03 17.61
N LYS A 338 -21.80 12.73 18.92
CA LYS A 338 -22.42 13.61 19.93
C LYS A 338 -21.48 14.73 20.38
N THR A 339 -20.17 14.50 20.34
CA THR A 339 -19.17 15.49 20.77
C THR A 339 -19.07 16.68 19.81
N LEU A 340 -19.22 16.43 18.50
CA LEU A 340 -19.24 17.49 17.49
C LEU A 340 -20.50 18.38 17.61
N ASN A 341 -21.64 17.79 17.95
CA ASN A 341 -22.89 18.53 18.17
C ASN A 341 -22.91 19.35 19.47
N SER A 342 -22.16 18.89 20.50
CA SER A 342 -21.95 19.64 21.75
C SER A 342 -21.06 20.88 21.55
N LEU A 343 -19.99 20.79 20.75
CA LEU A 343 -19.14 21.93 20.40
C LEU A 343 -19.88 22.96 19.53
N THR A 344 -20.74 22.49 18.62
CA THR A 344 -21.57 23.36 17.76
C THR A 344 -22.62 24.13 18.57
N SER A 345 -23.11 23.55 19.69
CA SER A 345 -24.05 24.22 20.59
C SER A 345 -23.37 25.17 21.58
N GLN A 346 -22.11 24.92 21.96
CA GLN A 346 -21.29 25.88 22.72
C GLN A 346 -20.86 27.10 21.87
N LEU A 347 -20.49 26.92 20.60
CA LEU A 347 -20.17 28.02 19.68
C LEU A 347 -21.35 28.97 19.41
N ASN A 348 -22.59 28.48 19.51
CA ASN A 348 -23.79 29.31 19.37
C ASN A 348 -24.14 30.09 20.65
N LYS A 349 -23.57 29.74 21.81
CA LYS A 349 -23.81 30.44 23.08
C LYS A 349 -22.91 31.67 23.27
N VAL A 350 -21.79 31.75 22.55
CA VAL A 350 -20.78 32.83 22.66
C VAL A 350 -21.16 34.10 21.85
N LYS A 351 -22.26 34.09 21.09
CA LYS A 351 -22.67 35.26 20.28
C LYS A 351 -23.32 36.41 21.06
N ASN A 352 -23.50 36.29 22.38
CA ASN A 352 -24.21 37.29 23.18
C ASN A 352 -23.35 38.03 24.22
N GLU A 353 -22.03 38.08 24.04
CA GLU A 353 -21.19 39.03 24.79
C GLU A 353 -20.52 40.01 23.81
N SER A 354 -20.97 41.25 23.89
CA SER A 354 -20.41 42.40 23.17
C SER A 354 -19.01 42.71 23.67
N ASN A 355 -18.02 41.96 23.21
CA ASN A 355 -16.62 42.32 23.39
C ASN A 355 -16.32 43.60 22.57
N PRO A 356 -15.56 44.56 23.13
CA PRO A 356 -15.19 45.78 22.42
C PRO A 356 -14.42 45.47 21.13
N PRO A 357 -14.48 46.32 20.09
CA PRO A 357 -13.89 46.03 18.80
C PRO A 357 -12.37 45.92 18.93
N VAL A 358 -11.87 44.68 18.95
CA VAL A 358 -10.43 44.40 18.92
C VAL A 358 -9.91 44.88 17.56
N ARG A 359 -8.92 45.77 17.60
CA ARG A 359 -8.27 46.32 16.40
C ARG A 359 -7.66 45.16 15.60
N LYS A 360 -8.10 44.98 14.36
CA LYS A 360 -7.66 43.90 13.45
C LYS A 360 -6.14 43.90 13.32
N ARG A 361 -5.49 42.81 13.74
CA ARG A 361 -4.04 42.64 13.65
C ARG A 361 -3.67 42.14 12.26
N ARG A 362 -2.65 42.75 11.66
CA ARG A 362 -2.15 42.39 10.32
C ARG A 362 -0.72 41.86 10.34
N ARG A 363 -0.10 41.87 11.51
CA ARG A 363 1.25 41.37 11.72
C ARG A 363 1.26 40.62 13.02
N PHE A 364 1.86 39.45 13.01
CA PHE A 364 2.19 38.73 14.22
C PHE A 364 3.42 39.40 14.85
N GLU A 365 3.21 39.99 16.02
CA GLU A 365 4.28 40.37 16.93
C GLU A 365 4.47 39.20 17.89
N GLY A 366 5.45 38.35 17.57
CA GLY A 366 5.78 37.21 18.42
C GLY A 366 6.27 37.71 19.77
N ILE A 367 5.62 37.25 20.84
CA ILE A 367 6.23 37.29 22.17
C ILE A 367 7.40 36.30 22.10
N PRO A 368 8.66 36.75 22.20
CA PRO A 368 9.78 35.82 22.23
C PRO A 368 9.58 34.90 23.43
N GLN A 369 9.57 33.59 23.21
CA GLN A 369 9.69 32.66 24.32
C GLN A 369 11.13 32.81 24.83
N GLU A 370 11.30 33.50 25.95
CA GLU A 370 12.63 33.68 26.56
C GLU A 370 13.12 32.34 27.08
N ILE A 371 14.00 31.70 26.31
CA ILE A 371 14.74 30.53 26.76
C ILE A 371 15.63 30.98 27.91
N ARG A 372 15.42 30.41 29.10
CA ARG A 372 16.22 30.77 30.27
C ARG A 372 17.68 30.38 30.04
N PRO A 373 18.65 31.29 30.23
CA PRO A 373 20.05 30.94 30.10
C PRO A 373 20.43 29.89 31.14
N TYR A 374 21.14 28.86 30.70
CA TYR A 374 21.67 27.81 31.57
C TYR A 374 23.20 27.89 31.60
N TYR A 375 23.76 27.98 32.79
CA TYR A 375 25.20 28.08 33.01
C TYR A 375 25.78 26.74 33.43
N ARG A 376 26.92 26.37 32.83
CA ARG A 376 27.58 25.11 33.10
C ARG A 376 28.08 25.04 34.55
N LYS A 377 27.61 24.06 35.30
CA LYS A 377 28.12 23.71 36.64
C LYS A 377 29.27 22.69 36.51
N PRO A 378 30.36 22.82 37.31
CA PRO A 378 31.44 21.83 37.33
C PRO A 378 30.93 20.49 37.87
N ILE A 379 31.34 19.38 37.23
CA ILE A 379 30.90 18.02 37.55
C ILE A 379 31.82 17.44 38.63
N THR A 380 31.26 16.87 39.70
CA THR A 380 32.04 16.38 40.84
C THR A 380 32.40 14.90 40.75
N SER A 381 31.60 14.05 40.08
CA SER A 381 31.92 12.66 39.66
C SER A 381 30.62 11.97 39.23
N MET A 382 30.65 11.14 38.19
CA MET A 382 29.57 10.21 37.88
C MET A 382 30.01 8.78 38.17
N THR A 383 29.27 8.08 39.02
CA THR A 383 29.45 6.64 39.24
C THR A 383 28.62 5.90 38.19
N PHE A 384 29.29 5.19 37.29
CA PHE A 384 28.61 4.26 36.38
C PHE A 384 28.14 3.02 37.17
N LEU A 385 27.10 2.36 36.66
CA LEU A 385 26.69 1.06 37.18
C LEU A 385 27.84 0.05 37.07
N SER A 386 27.84 -0.97 37.94
CA SER A 386 28.86 -2.02 37.89
C SER A 386 28.75 -2.81 36.59
N ILE A 387 29.88 -3.40 36.17
CA ILE A 387 29.92 -4.30 35.01
C ILE A 387 28.95 -5.47 35.18
N ASP A 388 28.71 -5.92 36.42
CA ASP A 388 27.79 -7.02 36.70
C ASP A 388 26.36 -6.74 36.22
N SER A 389 25.88 -5.50 36.32
CA SER A 389 24.57 -5.09 35.80
C SER A 389 24.48 -5.19 34.27
N ILE A 390 25.60 -5.03 33.57
CA ILE A 390 25.67 -5.20 32.11
C ILE A 390 25.55 -6.68 31.78
N THR A 391 26.23 -7.56 32.52
CA THR A 391 26.20 -9.01 32.32
C THR A 391 24.80 -9.58 32.51
N GLU A 392 24.09 -9.19 33.57
CA GLU A 392 22.69 -9.60 33.80
C GLU A 392 21.77 -9.18 32.64
N THR A 393 21.99 -7.99 32.09
CA THR A 393 21.23 -7.50 30.94
C THR A 393 21.54 -8.32 29.68
N ILE A 394 22.81 -8.65 29.43
CA ILE A 394 23.22 -9.48 28.28
C ILE A 394 22.56 -10.86 28.33
N ASP A 395 22.52 -11.48 29.52
CA ASP A 395 21.93 -12.80 29.72
C ASP A 395 20.42 -12.78 29.41
N ALA A 396 19.71 -11.70 29.78
CA ALA A 396 18.30 -11.53 29.48
C ALA A 396 17.98 -11.48 27.96
N TYR A 397 18.94 -11.05 27.13
CA TYR A 397 18.79 -10.96 25.66
C TYR A 397 19.43 -12.12 24.90
N GLN A 398 19.96 -13.13 25.59
CA GLN A 398 20.68 -14.24 24.97
C GLN A 398 19.79 -15.04 23.99
N SER A 399 18.50 -15.20 24.31
CA SER A 399 17.52 -15.85 23.44
C SER A 399 17.28 -15.08 22.14
N ALA A 400 17.11 -13.75 22.23
CA ALA A 400 16.94 -12.88 21.07
C ALA A 400 18.18 -12.90 20.16
N LYS A 401 19.37 -12.92 20.76
CA LYS A 401 20.65 -13.08 20.04
C LYS A 401 20.70 -14.41 19.28
N LEU A 402 20.36 -15.53 19.93
CA LEU A 402 20.33 -16.85 19.28
C LEU A 402 19.37 -16.88 18.09
N ILE A 403 18.16 -16.33 18.25
CA ILE A 403 17.18 -16.23 17.16
C ILE A 403 17.72 -15.39 15.99
N ALA A 404 18.41 -14.28 16.27
CA ALA A 404 19.04 -13.46 15.23
C ALA A 404 20.14 -14.25 14.50
N MET A 405 21.00 -14.96 15.23
CA MET A 405 22.04 -15.81 14.65
C MET A 405 21.47 -16.93 13.77
N ASP A 406 20.39 -17.58 14.22
CA ASP A 406 19.71 -18.62 13.44
C ASP A 406 19.14 -18.04 12.15
N LYS A 407 18.52 -16.86 12.19
CA LYS A 407 18.03 -16.16 10.99
C LYS A 407 19.15 -15.82 10.02
N ASP A 408 20.27 -15.31 10.53
CA ASP A 408 21.44 -14.95 9.71
C ASP A 408 22.08 -16.18 9.07
N PHE A 409 22.18 -17.28 9.83
CA PHE A 409 22.68 -18.55 9.32
C PHE A 409 21.76 -19.13 8.24
N LEU A 410 20.44 -19.14 8.47
CA LEU A 410 19.46 -19.58 7.50
C LEU A 410 19.49 -18.73 6.22
N TRP A 411 19.63 -17.42 6.34
CA TRP A 411 19.81 -16.52 5.19
C TRP A 411 21.07 -16.86 4.40
N SER A 412 22.22 -16.98 5.08
CA SER A 412 23.51 -17.32 4.46
C SER A 412 23.45 -18.67 3.71
N MET A 413 22.86 -19.69 4.33
CA MET A 413 22.65 -20.99 3.70
C MET A 413 21.71 -20.90 2.49
N SER A 414 20.66 -20.07 2.58
CA SER A 414 19.68 -19.88 1.51
C SER A 414 20.32 -19.29 0.26
N LEU A 415 21.29 -18.37 0.38
CA LEU A 415 22.01 -17.78 -0.76
C LEU A 415 22.65 -18.83 -1.67
N SER A 416 23.12 -19.94 -1.10
CA SER A 416 23.78 -21.02 -1.87
C SER A 416 22.80 -22.04 -2.47
N ARG A 417 21.58 -22.18 -1.93
CA ARG A 417 20.66 -23.28 -2.26
C ARG A 417 19.39 -22.85 -2.98
N ILE A 418 19.00 -21.59 -2.87
CA ILE A 418 17.74 -21.07 -3.41
C ILE A 418 18.06 -19.99 -4.44
N LYS A 419 17.50 -20.12 -5.64
CA LYS A 419 17.61 -19.07 -6.66
C LYS A 419 16.75 -17.87 -6.25
N SER A 420 17.30 -16.65 -6.40
CA SER A 420 16.59 -15.39 -6.12
C SER A 420 16.27 -15.13 -4.64
N VAL A 421 17.20 -15.45 -3.74
CA VAL A 421 17.13 -15.01 -2.34
C VAL A 421 17.39 -13.51 -2.27
N PRO A 422 16.49 -12.71 -1.64
CA PRO A 422 16.75 -11.29 -1.43
C PRO A 422 17.98 -11.05 -0.54
N MET A 423 18.60 -9.88 -0.68
CA MET A 423 19.61 -9.40 0.28
C MET A 423 19.05 -9.38 1.72
N TRP A 424 19.94 -9.37 2.70
CA TRP A 424 19.64 -9.56 4.13
C TRP A 424 18.40 -8.79 4.62
N LEU A 425 18.27 -7.51 4.26
CA LEU A 425 17.11 -6.70 4.63
C LEU A 425 15.81 -7.25 4.04
N GLY A 426 15.79 -7.52 2.72
CA GLY A 426 14.63 -8.07 2.04
C GLY A 426 14.27 -9.48 2.51
N TYR A 427 15.26 -10.28 2.89
CA TYR A 427 15.02 -11.60 3.51
C TYR A 427 14.33 -11.43 4.86
N ASN A 428 14.88 -10.61 5.74
CA ASN A 428 14.30 -10.34 7.06
C ASN A 428 12.89 -9.73 6.97
N CYS A 429 12.63 -8.82 6.03
CA CYS A 429 11.29 -8.28 5.81
C CYS A 429 10.27 -9.33 5.38
N LYS A 430 10.69 -10.37 4.62
CA LYS A 430 9.77 -11.44 4.18
C LYS A 430 9.43 -12.43 5.28
N ILE A 431 10.37 -12.71 6.17
CA ILE A 431 10.20 -13.74 7.22
C ILE A 431 9.74 -13.16 8.56
N SER A 432 9.89 -11.85 8.76
CA SER A 432 9.51 -11.20 10.01
C SER A 432 8.03 -10.84 9.98
N LEU A 433 7.30 -11.30 10.99
CA LEU A 433 5.95 -10.83 11.28
C LEU A 433 6.05 -9.55 12.10
N ASP A 434 5.48 -8.47 11.59
CA ASP A 434 5.45 -7.20 12.31
C ASP A 434 4.38 -7.25 13.41
N HIS A 435 4.83 -7.33 14.66
CA HIS A 435 3.99 -7.26 15.85
C HIS A 435 4.11 -5.90 16.57
N SER A 436 4.72 -4.90 15.91
CA SER A 436 4.91 -3.57 16.47
C SER A 436 3.57 -2.91 16.71
N LYS A 437 3.47 -2.17 17.81
CA LYS A 437 2.29 -1.37 18.12
C LYS A 437 2.29 -0.13 17.24
N THR A 438 1.10 0.26 16.77
CA THR A 438 0.93 1.55 16.09
C THR A 438 1.13 2.71 17.05
N GLN A 439 1.65 3.81 16.51
CA GLN A 439 1.94 5.02 17.25
C GLN A 439 1.33 6.21 16.52
N THR A 440 0.71 7.11 17.28
CA THR A 440 0.33 8.43 16.82
C THR A 440 1.53 9.36 16.98
N VAL A 441 1.92 10.07 15.92
CA VAL A 441 3.08 10.97 15.89
C VAL A 441 2.61 12.39 15.59
N GLU A 442 3.04 13.34 16.41
CA GLU A 442 2.75 14.78 16.27
C GLU A 442 4.04 15.60 16.43
N TYR A 443 4.01 16.85 15.97
CA TYR A 443 5.13 17.77 16.09
C TYR A 443 4.96 18.67 17.31
N LEU A 444 6.05 18.87 18.05
CA LEU A 444 6.13 19.88 19.11
C LEU A 444 6.49 21.25 18.49
N PRO A 445 6.14 22.36 19.17
CA PRO A 445 6.56 23.70 18.74
C PRO A 445 8.09 23.77 18.58
N PRO A 446 8.60 24.33 17.46
CA PRO A 446 10.03 24.46 17.23
C PRO A 446 10.64 25.46 18.22
N ILE A 447 11.87 25.17 18.66
CA ILE A 447 12.70 26.09 19.42
C ILE A 447 13.68 26.73 18.43
N ASN A 448 13.56 28.05 18.25
CA ASN A 448 14.37 28.82 17.29
C ASN A 448 15.80 29.07 17.80
N ALA A 449 16.49 28.01 18.19
CA ALA A 449 17.86 28.03 18.69
C ALA A 449 18.53 26.66 18.53
N SER A 450 19.87 26.68 18.48
CA SER A 450 20.65 25.46 18.24
C SER A 450 20.49 24.44 19.37
N PRO A 451 20.33 23.14 19.02
CA PRO A 451 20.20 22.06 19.99
C PRO A 451 21.48 21.79 20.79
N THR A 452 22.60 22.39 20.39
CA THR A 452 23.89 22.26 21.09
C THR A 452 24.05 23.23 22.25
N SER A 453 23.14 24.20 22.40
CA SER A 453 23.19 25.16 23.50
C SER A 453 22.60 24.56 24.78
N LEU A 454 23.30 24.72 25.90
CA LEU A 454 22.85 24.19 27.20
C LEU A 454 21.45 24.69 27.60
N ALA A 455 21.14 25.94 27.25
CA ALA A 455 19.83 26.55 27.52
C ALA A 455 18.70 25.83 26.78
N VAL A 456 18.92 25.47 25.50
CA VAL A 456 17.96 24.71 24.70
C VAL A 456 17.81 23.30 25.24
N VAL A 457 18.91 22.60 25.55
CA VAL A 457 18.84 21.24 26.11
C VAL A 457 18.11 21.22 27.47
N HIS A 458 18.31 22.25 28.29
CA HIS A 458 17.55 22.40 29.52
C HIS A 458 16.04 22.60 29.24
N GLU A 459 15.70 23.40 28.23
CA GLU A 459 14.31 23.61 27.83
C GLU A 459 13.65 22.33 27.28
N THR A 460 14.37 21.53 26.48
CA THR A 460 13.83 20.24 25.99
C THR A 460 13.54 19.26 27.13
N LEU A 461 14.35 19.27 28.20
CA LEU A 461 14.09 18.50 29.41
C LEU A 461 12.85 19.01 30.17
N ASN A 462 12.66 20.33 30.27
CA ASN A 462 11.45 20.92 30.85
C ASN A 462 10.20 20.52 30.06
N ILE A 463 10.26 20.62 28.73
CA ILE A 463 9.17 20.22 27.83
C ILE A 463 8.82 18.74 28.06
N ALA A 464 9.81 17.85 28.10
CA ALA A 464 9.57 16.42 28.35
C ALA A 464 8.89 16.19 29.71
N LYS A 465 9.37 16.85 30.76
CA LYS A 465 8.80 16.77 32.11
C LYS A 465 7.36 17.28 32.16
N GLU A 466 7.06 18.39 31.49
CA GLU A 466 5.70 18.94 31.42
C GLU A 466 4.76 17.99 30.65
N ILE A 467 5.23 17.36 29.57
CA ILE A 467 4.46 16.35 28.84
C ILE A 467 4.16 15.16 29.73
N ALA A 468 5.13 14.66 30.50
CA ALA A 468 4.93 13.55 31.43
C ALA A 468 3.81 13.86 32.44
N GLN A 469 3.80 15.07 33.00
CA GLN A 469 2.77 15.53 33.93
C GLN A 469 1.40 15.65 33.26
N ASN A 470 1.35 16.25 32.06
CA ASN A 470 0.11 16.44 31.31
C ASN A 470 -0.49 15.12 30.80
N CYS A 471 0.32 14.08 30.60
CA CYS A 471 -0.11 12.75 30.20
C CYS A 471 -0.33 11.78 31.39
N ASP A 472 -0.20 12.25 32.63
CA ASP A 472 -0.29 11.44 33.86
C ASP A 472 0.67 10.22 33.84
N GLN A 473 1.90 10.43 33.36
CA GLN A 473 2.95 9.44 33.29
C GLN A 473 4.04 9.72 34.35
N GLN A 474 4.41 8.68 35.11
CA GLN A 474 5.46 8.78 36.13
C GLN A 474 6.83 9.05 35.54
N GLN A 475 7.10 8.53 34.34
CA GLN A 475 8.37 8.69 33.64
C GLN A 475 8.12 8.90 32.15
N ILE A 476 9.03 9.64 31.52
CA ILE A 476 9.03 9.87 30.07
C ILE A 476 10.40 9.55 29.48
N ILE A 477 10.42 9.04 28.26
CA ILE A 477 11.64 8.84 27.49
C ILE A 477 11.81 10.05 26.58
N ALA A 478 12.98 10.68 26.68
CA ALA A 478 13.42 11.74 25.77
C ALA A 478 14.61 11.23 24.97
N THR A 479 14.41 11.01 23.67
CA THR A 479 15.44 10.55 22.75
C THR A 479 16.19 11.72 22.14
N TYR A 480 17.52 11.63 22.13
CA TYR A 480 18.42 12.65 21.61
C TYR A 480 19.54 12.02 20.78
N ASP A 481 20.07 12.79 19.83
CA ASP A 481 21.38 12.50 19.25
C ASP A 481 22.48 12.50 20.34
N LEU A 482 23.56 11.74 20.15
CA LEU A 482 24.62 11.48 21.14
C LEU A 482 25.24 12.78 21.71
N ALA A 483 25.46 13.79 20.86
CA ALA A 483 26.02 15.06 21.28
C ALA A 483 25.09 15.80 22.26
N ILE A 484 23.79 15.79 21.98
CA ILE A 484 22.76 16.43 22.80
C ILE A 484 22.49 15.60 24.06
N ALA A 485 22.40 14.26 23.93
CA ALA A 485 22.21 13.34 25.04
C ALA A 485 23.29 13.50 26.11
N LYS A 486 24.55 13.67 25.72
CA LYS A 486 25.66 13.94 26.65
C LYS A 486 25.41 15.22 27.48
N LEU A 487 24.94 16.30 26.85
CA LEU A 487 24.60 17.54 27.54
C LEU A 487 23.37 17.34 28.45
N ALA A 488 22.35 16.65 27.96
CA ALA A 488 21.13 16.35 28.72
C ALA A 488 21.43 15.55 29.98
N MET A 489 22.27 14.50 29.89
CA MET A 489 22.71 13.72 31.06
C MET A 489 23.52 14.55 32.06
N GLN A 490 24.35 15.49 31.58
CA GLN A 490 25.08 16.41 32.46
C GLN A 490 24.13 17.35 33.21
N ILE A 491 23.14 17.90 32.52
CA ILE A 491 22.11 18.77 33.14
C ILE A 491 21.30 17.96 34.14
N GLN A 492 20.79 16.79 33.74
CA GLN A 492 20.03 15.88 34.59
C GLN A 492 20.79 15.54 35.88
N HIS A 493 22.09 15.25 35.79
CA HIS A 493 22.92 14.96 36.97
C HIS A 493 23.09 16.18 37.89
N ASN A 494 23.34 17.35 37.31
CA ASN A 494 23.59 18.58 38.06
C ASN A 494 22.34 19.16 38.74
N GLU A 495 21.16 18.92 38.16
CA GLU A 495 19.87 19.41 38.67
C GLU A 495 19.09 18.32 39.43
N LYS A 496 19.73 17.22 39.86
CA LYS A 496 19.03 16.18 40.64
C LYS A 496 18.37 16.78 41.89
N PRO A 497 17.10 16.40 42.19
CA PRO A 497 16.30 15.34 41.57
C PRO A 497 15.33 15.82 40.47
N GLU A 498 15.50 17.03 39.94
CA GLU A 498 14.48 17.73 39.13
C GLU A 498 14.01 16.98 37.88
N PHE A 499 14.94 16.24 37.24
CA PHE A 499 14.73 15.49 35.99
C PHE A 499 14.88 13.98 36.18
N ASP A 500 14.75 13.45 37.40
CA ASP A 500 14.85 11.99 37.65
C ASP A 500 13.72 11.18 36.98
N ASN A 501 12.62 11.85 36.61
CA ASN A 501 11.50 11.27 35.88
C ASN A 501 11.69 11.27 34.35
N VAL A 502 12.79 11.83 33.83
CA VAL A 502 13.09 11.86 32.40
C VAL A 502 14.20 10.86 32.09
N PHE A 503 13.91 9.80 31.36
CA PHE A 503 14.93 8.88 30.87
C PHE A 503 15.54 9.43 29.57
N VAL A 504 16.81 9.82 29.62
CA VAL A 504 17.57 10.27 28.45
C VAL A 504 17.99 9.05 27.64
N ASN A 505 17.34 8.85 26.49
CA ASN A 505 17.61 7.74 25.59
C ASN A 505 18.51 8.19 24.43
N LEU A 506 19.51 7.38 24.10
CA LEU A 506 20.39 7.64 22.96
C LEU A 506 19.67 7.30 21.65
N GLY A 507 19.85 8.11 20.62
CA GLY A 507 19.36 7.82 19.28
C GLY A 507 19.90 6.47 18.78
N ALA A 508 18.99 5.58 18.37
CA ALA A 508 19.33 4.22 17.95
C ALA A 508 20.33 4.19 16.78
N PHE A 509 20.21 5.13 15.85
CA PHE A 509 21.12 5.26 14.72
C PHE A 509 22.56 5.55 15.17
N HIS A 510 22.76 6.53 16.06
CA HIS A 510 24.09 6.87 16.57
C HIS A 510 24.70 5.76 17.44
N MET A 511 23.87 5.00 18.17
CA MET A 511 24.34 3.80 18.86
C MET A 511 24.84 2.74 17.87
N GLN A 512 24.11 2.50 16.78
CA GLN A 512 24.51 1.57 15.73
C GLN A 512 25.81 2.04 15.05
N MET A 513 25.92 3.32 14.69
CA MET A 513 27.15 3.89 14.12
C MET A 513 28.34 3.73 15.07
N ALA A 514 28.18 4.07 16.34
CA ALA A 514 29.25 3.92 17.34
C ALA A 514 29.70 2.46 17.48
N TYR A 515 28.75 1.52 17.42
CA TYR A 515 29.04 0.09 17.42
C TYR A 515 29.81 -0.34 16.16
N PHE A 516 29.35 0.04 14.96
CA PHE A 516 30.05 -0.28 13.71
C PHE A 516 31.46 0.32 13.66
N LYS A 517 31.64 1.53 14.18
CA LYS A 517 32.97 2.15 14.31
C LYS A 517 33.89 1.36 15.24
N ALA A 518 33.36 0.88 16.37
CA ALA A 518 34.12 0.06 17.30
C ALA A 518 34.52 -1.29 16.67
N VAL A 519 33.59 -1.96 15.97
CA VAL A 519 33.87 -3.18 15.22
C VAL A 519 34.92 -2.91 14.13
N GLY A 520 34.72 -1.86 13.34
CA GLY A 520 35.65 -1.43 12.29
C GLY A 520 37.06 -1.23 12.82
N LYS A 521 37.20 -0.56 13.98
CA LYS A 521 38.50 -0.37 14.63
C LYS A 521 39.12 -1.67 15.14
N TYR A 522 38.29 -2.62 15.57
CA TYR A 522 38.74 -3.93 16.04
C TYR A 522 39.28 -4.82 14.90
N ILE A 523 38.63 -4.79 13.74
CA ILE A 523 39.02 -5.59 12.56
C ILE A 523 39.99 -4.86 11.63
N ASP A 524 40.27 -3.58 11.88
CA ASP A 524 41.29 -2.79 11.20
C ASP A 524 42.63 -3.53 11.21
N SER A 525 43.28 -3.61 10.05
CA SER A 525 44.55 -4.33 9.86
C SER A 525 44.54 -5.84 10.17
N SER A 526 43.38 -6.49 10.21
CA SER A 526 43.27 -7.94 10.44
C SER A 526 43.54 -8.81 9.19
N GLY A 527 43.71 -8.22 8.01
CA GLY A 527 43.79 -8.94 6.74
C GLY A 527 42.43 -9.38 6.17
N LEU A 528 41.36 -9.27 6.96
CA LEU A 528 40.00 -9.70 6.56
C LEU A 528 39.47 -8.87 5.39
N PHE A 529 39.83 -7.58 5.31
CA PHE A 529 39.39 -6.69 4.25
C PHE A 529 39.99 -7.06 2.91
N GLU A 530 41.30 -7.29 2.89
CA GLU A 530 42.06 -7.69 1.74
C GLU A 530 41.50 -9.00 1.17
N ILE A 531 41.22 -9.97 2.05
CA ILE A 531 40.59 -11.25 1.67
C ILE A 531 39.20 -11.02 1.03
N LEU A 532 38.34 -10.19 1.64
CA LEU A 532 36.98 -9.97 1.14
C LEU A 532 36.96 -9.17 -0.18
N VAL A 533 37.93 -8.28 -0.37
CA VAL A 533 38.09 -7.52 -1.62
C VAL A 533 38.67 -8.41 -2.72
N GLU A 534 39.69 -9.22 -2.42
CA GLU A 534 40.26 -10.19 -3.37
C GLU A 534 39.26 -11.28 -3.76
N ALA A 535 38.38 -11.69 -2.84
CA ALA A 535 37.30 -12.63 -3.10
C ALA A 535 36.13 -12.02 -3.91
N GLU A 536 36.24 -10.75 -4.34
CA GLU A 536 35.18 -9.99 -5.02
C GLU A 536 33.86 -9.90 -4.24
N ALA A 537 33.88 -10.22 -2.94
CA ALA A 537 32.70 -10.15 -2.09
C ALA A 537 32.34 -8.70 -1.74
N LEU A 538 33.34 -7.81 -1.70
CA LEU A 538 33.18 -6.40 -1.38
C LEU A 538 34.01 -5.51 -2.30
N ALA A 539 33.44 -4.41 -2.78
CA ALA A 539 34.19 -3.40 -3.53
C ALA A 539 35.08 -2.58 -2.56
N GLY A 540 36.37 -2.46 -2.87
CA GLY A 540 37.39 -1.91 -1.95
C GLY A 540 37.12 -0.50 -1.38
N GLY A 541 36.29 0.32 -2.03
CA GLY A 541 35.91 1.65 -1.51
C GLY A 541 34.69 1.65 -0.57
N SER A 542 33.84 0.61 -0.59
CA SER A 542 32.52 0.64 0.06
C SER A 542 32.60 0.43 1.57
N MET A 543 33.50 -0.45 2.03
CA MET A 543 33.61 -0.81 3.45
C MET A 543 34.25 0.25 4.33
N ASN A 544 35.25 0.98 3.82
CA ASN A 544 35.89 2.05 4.59
C ASN A 544 34.88 3.16 4.96
N SER A 545 33.95 3.46 4.06
CA SER A 545 32.89 4.44 4.30
C SER A 545 31.85 3.98 5.34
N PHE A 546 31.52 2.68 5.34
CA PHE A 546 30.60 2.04 6.27
C PHE A 546 31.20 1.92 7.68
N LEU A 547 32.45 1.44 7.78
CA LEU A 547 33.13 1.22 9.06
C LEU A 547 33.68 2.50 9.71
N ASP A 548 34.03 3.51 8.92
CA ASP A 548 34.26 4.86 9.43
C ASP A 548 32.97 5.54 9.91
N SER A 549 31.82 4.91 9.68
CA SER A 549 30.49 5.45 9.99
C SER A 549 30.23 6.77 9.27
N LYS A 550 30.77 6.94 8.05
CA LYS A 550 30.58 8.15 7.22
C LYS A 550 29.42 8.02 6.24
N SER A 551 29.04 6.79 5.90
CA SER A 551 27.87 6.50 5.08
C SER A 551 27.24 5.20 5.54
N MET A 552 26.03 5.30 6.07
CA MET A 552 25.13 4.17 6.29
C MET A 552 23.84 4.42 5.53
#